data_AF-A0A133V325-F1
#
_entry.id   AF-A0A133V325-F1
#
_cell.length_a   1.000
_cell.length_b   1.000
_cell.length_c   1.000
_cell.angle_alpha   90.00
_cell.angle_beta   90.00
_cell.angle_gamma   90.00
#
_symmetry.space_group_name_H-M   'P 1'
#
loop_
_entity.id
_entity.type
_entity.pdbx_description
1 polymer ?
#
loop_
_entity_poly.entity_id
_entity_poly.type
_entity_poly.pdbx_seq_one_letter_code
_entity_poly.pdbx_strand_id
1 'polypeptide(L)'
;MDAIERKAEQVDKLLTAEKFVLAKLRRGEFSREEAGNIASRINTAVVAFVREALEDRELAGELLETFEEAIESRSTAAPRVVSTLSKIVAMRHGMEFNGHRPSEEDLEANLAALWAGLDLNNIEEKYAELKENSRGKKVERKEREEGSNEMYA
;
A
#
# COMPACT_ATOMS: atom_id res chain seq x y z
N MET A 1 11.23 7.91 22.03
CA MET A 1 10.53 7.83 20.75
C MET A 1 9.42 8.85 20.74
N ASP A 2 9.60 9.89 19.93
CA ASP A 2 8.57 10.92 19.76
C ASP A 2 7.36 10.35 18.98
N ALA A 3 6.22 11.05 18.99
CA ALA A 3 5.03 10.66 18.24
C ALA A 3 5.29 10.55 16.73
N ILE A 4 6.15 11.41 16.18
CA ILE A 4 6.47 11.45 14.75
C ILE A 4 7.34 10.24 14.37
N GLU A 5 8.42 10.00 15.10
CA GLU A 5 9.29 8.82 14.95
C GLU A 5 8.48 7.50 15.04
N ARG A 6 7.44 7.45 15.90
CA ARG A 6 6.51 6.31 15.98
C ARG A 6 5.68 6.10 14.72
N LYS A 7 5.25 7.17 14.05
CA LYS A 7 4.50 7.07 12.80
C LYS A 7 5.40 6.60 11.66
N ALA A 8 6.63 7.13 11.59
CA ALA A 8 7.64 6.69 10.62
C ALA A 8 7.97 5.20 10.78
N GLU A 9 8.22 4.74 12.00
CA GLU A 9 8.46 3.32 12.29
C GLU A 9 7.25 2.43 11.93
N GLN A 10 6.02 2.91 12.12
CA GLN A 10 4.81 2.20 11.69
C GLN A 10 4.75 2.06 10.16
N VAL A 11 5.15 3.09 9.42
CA VAL A 11 5.21 3.05 7.96
C VAL A 11 6.25 2.04 7.49
N ASP A 12 7.46 2.00 8.06
CA ASP A 12 8.46 0.98 7.71
C ASP A 12 7.94 -0.45 7.94
N LYS A 13 7.30 -0.69 9.09
CA LYS A 13 6.67 -1.99 9.39
C LYS A 13 5.61 -2.36 8.35
N LEU A 14 4.82 -1.40 7.88
CA LEU A 14 3.81 -1.60 6.83
C LEU A 14 4.46 -1.95 5.48
N LEU A 15 5.50 -1.22 5.08
CA LEU A 15 6.25 -1.49 3.84
C LEU A 15 6.93 -2.87 3.87
N THR A 16 7.51 -3.24 5.00
CA THR A 16 8.09 -4.56 5.22
C THR A 16 7.01 -5.65 5.19
N ALA A 17 5.85 -5.40 5.80
CA ALA A 17 4.71 -6.33 5.77
C ALA A 17 4.20 -6.59 4.34
N GLU A 18 4.20 -5.59 3.47
CA GLU A 18 3.85 -5.73 2.05
C GLU A 18 4.72 -6.81 1.37
N LYS A 19 6.03 -6.77 1.60
CA LYS A 19 6.98 -7.75 1.07
C LYS A 19 6.73 -9.15 1.61
N PHE A 20 6.36 -9.27 2.88
CA PHE A 20 5.96 -10.56 3.47
C PHE A 20 4.68 -11.11 2.81
N VAL A 21 3.67 -10.27 2.59
CA VAL A 21 2.43 -10.67 1.90
C VAL A 21 2.74 -11.20 0.51
N LEU A 22 3.59 -10.50 -0.24
CA LEU A 22 3.99 -10.95 -1.58
C LEU A 22 4.77 -12.26 -1.54
N ALA A 23 5.65 -12.46 -0.54
CA ALA A 23 6.38 -13.71 -0.36
C ALA A 23 5.43 -14.88 -0.04
N LYS A 24 4.44 -14.67 0.84
CA LYS A 24 3.43 -15.67 1.19
C LYS A 24 2.55 -16.04 -0.02
N LEU A 25 2.17 -15.04 -0.83
CA LEU A 25 1.47 -15.28 -2.09
C LEU A 25 2.31 -16.15 -3.05
N ARG A 26 3.60 -15.84 -3.24
CA ARG A 26 4.49 -16.62 -4.13
C ARG A 26 4.70 -18.06 -3.66
N ARG A 27 4.62 -18.32 -2.36
CA ARG A 27 4.73 -19.66 -1.76
C ARG A 27 3.40 -20.42 -1.77
N GLY A 28 2.30 -19.81 -2.24
CA GLY A 28 0.97 -20.40 -2.19
C GLY A 28 0.36 -20.47 -0.78
N GLU A 29 0.95 -19.77 0.19
CA GLU A 29 0.45 -19.72 1.56
C GLU A 29 -0.73 -18.74 1.71
N PHE A 30 -0.85 -17.77 0.79
CA PHE A 30 -2.02 -16.92 0.63
C PHE A 30 -2.63 -17.11 -0.75
N SER A 31 -3.96 -17.10 -0.82
CA SER A 31 -4.67 -16.89 -2.07
C SER A 31 -4.43 -15.47 -2.62
N ARG A 32 -4.67 -15.27 -3.92
CA ARG A 32 -4.62 -13.93 -4.53
C ARG A 32 -5.55 -12.94 -3.83
N GLU A 33 -6.73 -13.39 -3.42
CA GLU A 33 -7.72 -12.56 -2.76
C GLU A 33 -7.27 -12.13 -1.35
N GLU A 34 -6.72 -13.06 -0.56
CA GLU A 34 -6.19 -12.74 0.77
C GLU A 34 -5.02 -11.77 0.68
N ALA A 35 -4.06 -12.05 -0.21
CA ALA A 35 -2.93 -11.17 -0.43
C ALA A 35 -3.37 -9.78 -0.90
N GLY A 36 -4.35 -9.71 -1.82
CA GLY A 36 -4.91 -8.45 -2.31
C GLY A 36 -5.61 -7.64 -1.21
N ASN A 37 -6.40 -8.28 -0.36
CA ASN A 37 -7.09 -7.63 0.77
C ASN A 37 -6.10 -7.07 1.79
N ILE A 38 -5.04 -7.81 2.12
CA ILE A 38 -4.02 -7.35 3.07
C ILE A 38 -3.21 -6.21 2.45
N ALA A 39 -2.74 -6.36 1.21
CA ALA A 39 -2.00 -5.32 0.50
C ALA A 39 -2.82 -4.02 0.37
N SER A 40 -4.12 -4.11 0.09
CA SER A 40 -5.02 -2.95 0.03
C SER A 40 -5.09 -2.19 1.36
N ARG A 41 -5.16 -2.90 2.50
CA ARG A 41 -5.16 -2.28 3.83
C ARG A 41 -3.82 -1.63 4.17
N ILE A 42 -2.72 -2.29 3.83
CA ILE A 42 -1.37 -1.73 3.97
C ILE A 42 -1.25 -0.43 3.19
N ASN A 43 -1.63 -0.44 1.91
CA ASN A 43 -1.59 0.74 1.05
C ASN A 43 -2.46 1.88 1.59
N THR A 44 -3.65 1.57 2.10
CA THR A 44 -4.54 2.57 2.71
C THR A 44 -3.91 3.22 3.94
N ALA A 45 -3.26 2.43 4.80
CA ALA A 45 -2.58 2.94 5.99
C ALA A 45 -1.37 3.81 5.61
N VAL A 46 -0.53 3.38 4.67
CA VAL A 46 0.61 4.18 4.17
C VAL A 46 0.13 5.51 3.58
N VAL A 47 -0.91 5.49 2.75
CA VAL A 47 -1.49 6.71 2.18
C VAL A 47 -2.06 7.64 3.26
N ALA A 48 -2.62 7.12 4.35
CA ALA A 48 -3.08 7.95 5.46
C ALA A 48 -1.91 8.71 6.11
N PHE A 49 -0.78 8.04 6.38
CA PHE A 49 0.43 8.70 6.88
C PHE A 49 0.99 9.74 5.92
N VAL A 50 1.02 9.43 4.62
CA VAL A 50 1.44 10.40 3.59
C VAL A 50 0.54 11.63 3.61
N ARG A 51 -0.78 11.46 3.71
CA ARG A 51 -1.71 12.61 3.78
C ARG A 51 -1.47 13.47 5.01
N GLU A 52 -1.20 12.87 6.16
CA GLU A 52 -0.81 13.63 7.36
C GLU A 52 0.50 14.39 7.13
N ALA A 53 1.49 13.74 6.52
CA ALA A 53 2.76 14.36 6.19
C ALA A 53 2.65 15.48 5.16
N LEU A 54 1.62 15.54 4.31
CA LEU A 54 1.41 16.68 3.42
C LEU A 54 1.04 17.98 4.18
N GLU A 55 0.57 17.86 5.42
CA GLU A 55 0.21 18.98 6.29
C GLU A 55 1.24 19.21 7.40
N ASP A 56 2.03 18.19 7.76
CA ASP A 56 3.05 18.23 8.81
C ASP A 56 4.45 18.08 8.23
N ARG A 57 5.23 19.17 8.29
CA ARG A 57 6.58 19.24 7.75
C ARG A 57 7.57 18.35 8.53
N GLU A 58 7.40 18.20 9.84
CA GLU A 58 8.33 17.40 10.64
C GLU A 58 8.11 15.91 10.34
N LEU A 59 6.85 15.49 10.27
CA LEU A 59 6.50 14.14 9.80
C LEU A 59 6.92 13.88 8.35
N ALA A 60 6.86 14.89 7.48
CA ALA A 60 7.36 14.77 6.11
C ALA A 60 8.85 14.41 6.07
N GLY A 61 9.69 15.04 6.89
CA GLY A 61 11.12 14.73 6.95
C GLY A 61 11.37 13.28 7.34
N GLU A 62 10.78 12.85 8.46
CA GLU A 62 10.91 11.49 8.98
C GLU A 62 10.38 10.41 8.01
N LEU A 63 9.27 10.68 7.31
CA LEU A 63 8.77 9.77 6.28
C LEU A 63 9.65 9.72 5.04
N LEU A 64 10.25 10.84 4.62
CA LEU A 64 11.16 10.84 3.49
C LEU A 64 12.37 9.95 3.77
N GLU A 65 13.01 10.11 4.94
CA GLU A 65 14.12 9.25 5.36
C GLU A 65 13.71 7.78 5.40
N THR A 66 12.56 7.48 6.01
CA THR A 66 12.00 6.12 6.04
C THR A 66 11.80 5.53 4.64
N PHE A 67 11.30 6.35 3.70
CA PHE A 67 11.08 5.90 2.33
C PHE A 67 12.37 5.70 1.55
N GLU A 68 13.38 6.55 1.75
CA GLU A 68 14.72 6.37 1.18
C GLU A 68 15.32 5.05 1.66
N GLU A 69 15.37 4.84 2.97
CA GLU A 69 15.86 3.61 3.58
C GLU A 69 15.11 2.37 3.05
N ALA A 70 13.78 2.46 2.93
CA ALA A 70 12.97 1.35 2.43
C ALA A 70 13.26 1.00 0.96
N ILE A 71 13.56 2.01 0.13
CA ILE A 71 13.95 1.83 -1.27
C ILE A 71 15.36 1.24 -1.35
N GLU A 72 16.31 1.81 -0.62
CA GLU A 72 17.72 1.39 -0.62
C GLU A 72 17.90 -0.04 -0.10
N SER A 73 17.30 -0.34 1.04
CA SER A 73 17.32 -1.68 1.66
C SER A 73 16.42 -2.69 0.94
N ARG A 74 15.60 -2.24 -0.02
CA ARG A 74 14.57 -3.03 -0.70
C ARG A 74 13.62 -3.70 0.30
N SER A 75 13.23 -3.00 1.37
CA SER A 75 12.27 -3.51 2.37
C SER A 75 10.83 -3.48 1.85
N THR A 76 10.50 -2.58 0.91
CA THR A 76 9.20 -2.51 0.21
C THR A 76 9.12 -3.43 -1.03
N ALA A 77 7.92 -3.90 -1.36
CA ALA A 77 7.65 -4.60 -2.62
C ALA A 77 7.36 -3.64 -3.79
N ALA A 78 7.09 -2.36 -3.50
CA ALA A 78 6.67 -1.35 -4.48
C ALA A 78 7.55 -0.08 -4.45
N PRO A 79 8.88 -0.18 -4.68
CA PRO A 79 9.80 0.95 -4.55
C PRO A 79 9.46 2.13 -5.47
N ARG A 80 8.86 1.88 -6.64
CA ARG A 80 8.40 2.94 -7.55
C ARG A 80 7.21 3.72 -6.98
N VAL A 81 6.29 3.05 -6.27
CA VAL A 81 5.15 3.70 -5.64
C VAL A 81 5.64 4.56 -4.48
N VAL A 82 6.50 4.00 -3.63
CA VAL A 82 7.12 4.72 -2.52
C VAL A 82 7.88 5.95 -3.02
N SER A 83 8.71 5.80 -4.07
CA SER A 83 9.42 6.92 -4.71
C SER A 83 8.48 8.04 -5.19
N THR A 84 7.34 7.69 -5.78
CA THR A 84 6.34 8.69 -6.20
C THR A 84 5.71 9.41 -5.01
N LEU A 85 5.37 8.69 -3.94
CA LEU A 85 4.84 9.30 -2.72
C LEU A 85 5.86 10.25 -2.09
N SER A 86 7.13 9.84 -2.01
CA SER A 86 8.22 10.70 -1.52
C SER A 86 8.35 11.99 -2.31
N LYS A 87 8.29 11.91 -3.65
CA LYS A 87 8.37 13.11 -4.50
C LYS A 87 7.22 14.08 -4.23
N ILE A 88 5.99 13.58 -4.04
CA ILE A 88 4.83 14.43 -3.71
C ILE A 88 5.04 15.13 -2.36
N VAL A 89 5.50 14.40 -1.34
CA VAL A 89 5.76 14.96 0.00
C VAL A 89 6.91 15.98 -0.05
N ALA A 90 8.00 15.65 -0.74
CA ALA A 90 9.15 16.53 -0.87
C ALA A 90 8.80 17.83 -1.62
N MET A 91 8.05 17.73 -2.72
CA MET A 91 7.57 18.91 -3.46
C MET A 91 6.68 19.80 -2.60
N ARG A 92 5.74 19.22 -1.83
CA ARG A 92 4.82 19.95 -0.96
C ARG A 92 5.56 20.85 0.04
N HIS A 93 6.67 20.36 0.60
CA HIS A 93 7.42 21.06 1.65
C HIS A 93 8.73 21.71 1.18
N GLY A 94 9.04 21.63 -0.12
CA GLY A 94 10.31 22.09 -0.66
C GLY A 94 11.51 21.34 -0.06
N MET A 95 11.39 20.04 0.15
CA MET A 95 12.47 19.19 0.67
C MET A 95 13.21 18.50 -0.47
N GLU A 96 14.39 17.97 -0.13
CA GLU A 96 15.12 17.06 -1.01
C GLU A 96 14.65 15.64 -0.78
N PHE A 97 14.78 14.82 -1.82
CA PHE A 97 14.59 13.38 -1.78
C PHE A 97 15.64 12.74 -2.70
N ASN A 98 16.43 11.81 -2.17
CA ASN A 98 17.64 11.26 -2.78
C ASN A 98 18.64 12.35 -3.23
N GLY A 99 18.86 13.36 -2.38
CA GLY A 99 19.80 14.45 -2.65
C GLY A 99 19.39 15.41 -3.78
N HIS A 100 18.14 15.34 -4.23
CA HIS A 100 17.59 16.22 -5.26
C HIS A 100 16.21 16.75 -4.83
N ARG A 101 15.94 18.04 -5.05
CA ARG A 101 14.59 18.59 -4.87
C ARG A 101 13.73 18.23 -6.10
N PRO A 102 12.71 17.37 -5.97
CA PRO A 102 11.96 16.90 -7.14
C PRO A 102 11.20 18.02 -7.84
N SER A 103 11.15 17.93 -9.16
CA SER A 103 10.35 18.79 -10.03
C SER A 103 9.01 18.16 -10.42
N GLU A 104 8.11 18.94 -11.01
CA GLU A 104 6.86 18.42 -11.58
C GLU A 104 7.13 17.41 -12.72
N GLU A 105 8.14 17.66 -13.55
CA GLU A 105 8.61 16.74 -14.59
C GLU A 105 9.07 15.39 -14.01
N ASP A 106 9.76 15.39 -12.86
CA ASP A 106 10.16 14.17 -12.17
C ASP A 106 8.97 13.35 -11.66
N LEU A 107 7.90 14.03 -11.25
CA LEU A 107 6.68 13.40 -10.79
C LEU A 107 5.89 12.82 -11.97
N GLU A 108 5.74 13.56 -13.06
CA GLU A 108 5.11 13.11 -14.29
C GLU A 108 5.81 11.88 -14.86
N ALA A 109 7.14 11.89 -14.94
CA ALA A 109 7.93 10.75 -15.41
C ALA A 109 7.72 9.50 -14.52
N ASN A 110 7.67 9.69 -13.19
CA ASN A 110 7.39 8.60 -12.26
C ASN A 110 5.98 8.04 -12.43
N LEU A 111 4.97 8.90 -12.60
CA LEU A 111 3.59 8.50 -12.83
C LEU A 111 3.46 7.75 -14.15
N ALA A 112 4.04 8.26 -15.24
CA ALA A 112 4.06 7.58 -16.53
C ALA A 112 4.69 6.18 -16.43
N ALA A 113 5.78 6.04 -15.68
CA ALA A 113 6.42 4.75 -15.45
C ALA A 113 5.57 3.79 -14.61
N LEU A 114 4.80 4.29 -13.64
CA LEU A 114 3.82 3.49 -12.89
C LEU A 114 2.67 3.03 -13.79
N TRP A 115 2.12 3.93 -14.62
CA TRP A 115 1.07 3.63 -15.58
C TRP A 115 1.50 2.57 -16.60
N ALA A 116 2.71 2.67 -17.14
CA ALA A 116 3.25 1.66 -18.05
C ALA A 116 3.45 0.29 -17.38
N GLY A 117 3.65 0.25 -16.06
CA GLY A 117 3.76 -0.98 -15.29
C GLY A 117 2.42 -1.61 -14.92
N LEU A 118 1.30 -0.88 -15.06
CA LEU A 118 -0.04 -1.41 -14.87
C LEU A 118 -0.50 -2.07 -16.18
N ASP A 119 -0.83 -3.36 -16.12
CA ASP A 119 -1.53 -4.05 -17.21
C ASP A 119 -3.00 -3.58 -17.24
N LEU A 120 -3.21 -2.37 -17.79
CA LEU A 120 -4.51 -1.69 -17.85
C LEU A 120 -5.52 -2.45 -18.72
N ASN A 121 -5.04 -3.31 -19.62
CA ASN A 121 -5.90 -4.14 -20.49
C ASN A 121 -6.60 -5.27 -19.73
N ASN A 122 -6.12 -5.60 -18.51
CA ASN A 122 -6.63 -6.68 -17.67
C ASN A 122 -7.26 -6.14 -16.37
N ILE A 123 -7.48 -4.82 -16.28
CA ILE A 123 -8.07 -4.22 -15.07
C ILE A 123 -9.55 -4.60 -14.92
N GLU A 124 -10.31 -4.63 -16.01
CA GLU A 124 -11.74 -4.99 -15.96
C GLU A 124 -11.94 -6.47 -15.59
N GLU A 125 -11.15 -7.38 -16.16
CA GLU A 125 -11.14 -8.81 -15.79
C GLU A 125 -10.71 -8.99 -14.32
N LYS A 126 -9.61 -8.36 -13.87
CA LYS A 126 -9.19 -8.42 -12.46
C LYS A 126 -10.21 -7.81 -11.49
N TYR A 127 -10.89 -6.73 -11.87
CA TYR A 127 -11.98 -6.15 -11.07
C TYR A 127 -13.20 -7.06 -11.04
N ALA A 128 -13.53 -7.71 -12.16
CA ALA A 128 -14.61 -8.68 -12.24
C ALA A 128 -14.34 -9.91 -11.35
N GLU A 129 -13.14 -10.50 -11.41
CA GLU A 129 -12.71 -11.61 -10.54
C GLU A 129 -12.79 -11.24 -9.05
N LEU A 130 -12.34 -10.03 -8.68
CA LEU A 130 -12.43 -9.54 -7.30
C LEU A 130 -13.89 -9.33 -6.85
N LYS A 131 -14.76 -8.85 -7.74
CA LYS A 131 -16.19 -8.62 -7.47
C LYS A 131 -16.97 -9.94 -7.39
N GLU A 132 -16.55 -10.95 -8.15
CA GLU A 132 -17.15 -12.28 -8.14
C GLU A 132 -16.77 -13.06 -6.87
N ASN A 133 -15.49 -13.06 -6.49
CA ASN A 133 -15.02 -13.67 -5.24
C ASN A 133 -15.66 -13.05 -3.98
N SER A 134 -15.89 -11.74 -3.99
CA SER A 134 -16.58 -11.04 -2.89
C SER A 134 -18.11 -11.24 -2.89
N ARG A 135 -18.71 -11.65 -4.01
CA ARG A 135 -20.12 -12.07 -4.08
C ARG A 135 -20.31 -13.54 -3.66
N GLY A 136 -19.41 -14.44 -4.05
CA GLY A 136 -19.43 -15.85 -3.64
C GLY A 136 -19.36 -16.02 -2.11
N LYS A 137 -18.48 -15.26 -1.44
CA LYS A 137 -18.36 -15.29 0.04
C LYS A 137 -19.58 -14.74 0.79
N LYS A 138 -20.42 -13.90 0.17
CA LYS A 138 -21.66 -13.41 0.79
C LYS A 138 -22.76 -14.47 0.78
N VAL A 139 -22.74 -15.41 -0.16
CA VAL A 139 -23.74 -16.48 -0.27
C VAL A 139 -23.41 -17.60 0.72
N GLU A 140 -22.14 -18.04 0.80
CA GLU A 140 -21.73 -19.09 1.76
C GLU A 140 -21.88 -18.65 3.23
N ARG A 141 -21.71 -17.36 3.54
CA ARG A 141 -21.88 -16.86 4.91
C ARG A 141 -23.35 -16.82 5.35
N LYS A 142 -24.29 -16.64 4.43
CA LYS A 142 -25.74 -16.74 4.72
C LYS A 142 -26.18 -18.18 4.92
N GLU A 143 -25.70 -19.12 4.11
CA GLU A 143 -26.07 -20.54 4.24
C GLU A 143 -25.49 -21.19 5.52
N ARG A 144 -24.36 -20.69 6.04
CA ARG A 144 -23.82 -21.16 7.34
C ARG A 144 -24.51 -20.58 8.57
N GLU A 145 -25.14 -19.41 8.48
CA GLU A 145 -25.88 -18.81 9.61
C GLU A 145 -27.32 -19.33 9.71
N GLU A 146 -27.93 -19.82 8.62
CA GLU A 146 -29.29 -20.37 8.63
C GLU A 146 -29.37 -21.87 9.03
N GLY A 147 -28.23 -22.56 9.11
CA GLY A 147 -28.16 -23.99 9.48
C GLY A 147 -27.87 -24.31 10.95
N SER A 148 -27.80 -23.32 11.86
CA SER A 148 -27.44 -23.56 13.28
C SER A 148 -28.46 -23.09 14.32
N ASN A 149 -29.71 -22.88 13.93
CA ASN A 149 -30.79 -22.59 14.87
C ASN A 149 -31.89 -23.65 14.81
N GLU A 150 -31.53 -24.88 15.17
CA GLU A 150 -32.49 -25.85 15.70
C GLU A 150 -32.18 -26.10 17.18
N MET A 151 -33.23 -25.95 17.99
CA MET A 151 -33.39 -26.42 19.38
C MET A 151 -33.01 -25.44 20.52
N TYR A 152 -33.75 -24.32 20.59
CA TYR A 152 -34.60 -24.10 21.77
C TYR A 152 -36.04 -24.50 21.40
N ALA A 153 -36.36 -25.78 21.55
CA ALA A 153 -37.72 -26.31 21.64
C ALA A 153 -37.69 -27.66 22.38
#